data_AF-A0A973UHT1-F1
#
_entry.id   AF-A0A973UHT1-F1
#
_cell.length_a   1.000
_cell.length_b   1.000
_cell.length_c   1.000
_cell.angle_alpha   90.00
_cell.angle_beta   90.00
_cell.angle_gamma   90.00
#
_symmetry.space_group_name_H-M   'P 1'
#
loop_
_entity.id
_entity.type
_entity.pdbx_description
1 polymer ?
#
loop_
_entity_poly.entity_id
_entity_poly.type
_entity_poly.pdbx_seq_one_letter_code
_entity_poly.pdbx_strand_id
1 'polypeptide(L)'
;MNSDMLLAAAEALPGPRAHAPANPATVLVGYGTDEELTRFATDPRWAVHVPGHPVEVRRAIEHAVRRGERAYVHVAGDSNAEPRGVTEGFELVREGLDGVVAAVGATLDPVLRATAGLDLTVLYAATVRPFDEVGLRTAVLAADHADVVLVEPGQPGLSARHVAETLVHVPHRLLALGGADGPDEAALARAVRDFLR
;
A
#
# COMPACT_ATOMS: atom_id res chain seq x y z
N MET A 1 -8.94 -0.45 -18.76
CA MET A 1 -8.99 -1.51 -17.74
C MET A 1 -7.82 -2.43 -17.99
N ASN A 2 -6.80 -2.37 -17.15
CA ASN A 2 -5.62 -3.22 -17.26
C ASN A 2 -5.95 -4.60 -16.65
N SER A 3 -6.07 -5.64 -17.48
CA SER A 3 -6.45 -6.98 -17.02
C SER A 3 -5.27 -7.79 -16.48
N ASP A 4 -4.04 -7.30 -16.59
CA ASP A 4 -2.83 -8.05 -16.23
C ASP A 4 -2.77 -8.33 -14.72
N MET A 5 -3.26 -7.39 -13.91
CA MET A 5 -3.37 -7.53 -12.45
C MET A 5 -4.28 -8.71 -12.07
N LEU A 6 -5.45 -8.81 -12.72
CA LEU A 6 -6.41 -9.88 -12.47
C LEU A 6 -5.93 -11.23 -13.03
N LEU A 7 -5.29 -11.22 -14.19
CA LEU A 7 -4.69 -12.43 -14.78
C LEU A 7 -3.59 -13.00 -13.87
N ALA A 8 -2.71 -12.15 -13.34
CA ALA A 8 -1.68 -12.57 -12.40
C ALA A 8 -2.26 -13.18 -11.12
N ALA A 9 -3.38 -12.64 -10.63
CA ALA A 9 -4.08 -13.24 -9.48
C ALA A 9 -4.61 -14.64 -9.82
N ALA A 10 -5.29 -14.79 -10.97
CA ALA A 10 -5.85 -16.06 -11.40
C ALA A 10 -4.79 -17.16 -11.58
N GLU A 11 -3.62 -16.81 -12.13
CA GLU A 11 -2.50 -17.74 -12.33
C GLU A 11 -1.81 -18.14 -11.03
N ALA A 12 -1.85 -17.29 -10.00
CA ALA A 12 -1.18 -17.54 -8.72
C ALA A 12 -2.01 -18.41 -7.76
N LEU A 13 -3.32 -18.52 -7.99
CA LEU A 13 -4.19 -19.31 -7.13
C LEU A 13 -3.90 -20.81 -7.29
N PRO A 14 -3.73 -21.57 -6.18
CA PRO A 14 -3.50 -22.99 -6.27
C PRO A 14 -4.74 -23.71 -6.85
N GLY A 15 -4.50 -24.68 -7.73
CA GLY A 15 -5.57 -25.56 -8.23
C GLY A 15 -6.26 -26.33 -7.10
N PRO A 16 -7.48 -26.85 -7.34
CA PRO A 16 -8.24 -27.59 -6.33
C PRO A 16 -7.44 -28.78 -5.79
N ARG A 17 -7.13 -28.76 -4.48
CA ARG A 17 -6.37 -29.83 -3.81
C ARG A 17 -7.31 -30.98 -3.42
N ALA A 18 -6.90 -32.21 -3.69
CA ALA A 18 -7.64 -33.42 -3.29
C ALA A 18 -7.59 -33.68 -1.76
N HIS A 19 -6.64 -33.09 -1.03
CA HIS A 19 -6.52 -33.17 0.44
C HIS A 19 -6.11 -31.81 1.02
N ALA A 20 -6.92 -31.26 1.93
CA ALA A 20 -6.63 -30.00 2.61
C ALA A 20 -5.78 -30.24 3.88
N PRO A 21 -4.74 -29.43 4.14
CA PRO A 21 -3.99 -29.50 5.39
C PRO A 21 -4.85 -29.11 6.60
N ALA A 22 -4.41 -29.46 7.82
CA ALA A 22 -5.16 -29.26 9.06
C ALA A 22 -5.49 -27.80 9.40
N ASN A 23 -4.75 -26.83 8.84
CA ASN A 23 -5.11 -25.42 8.86
C ASN A 23 -4.78 -24.81 7.48
N PRO A 24 -5.72 -24.81 6.52
CA PRO A 24 -5.45 -24.29 5.18
C PRO A 24 -5.34 -22.77 5.21
N ALA A 25 -4.33 -22.24 4.51
CA ALA A 25 -4.26 -20.81 4.20
C ALA A 25 -5.61 -20.35 3.63
N THR A 26 -6.09 -19.20 4.08
CA THR A 26 -7.30 -18.59 3.54
C THR A 26 -6.89 -17.32 2.81
N VAL A 27 -6.76 -17.41 1.49
CA VAL A 27 -6.46 -16.25 0.64
C VAL A 27 -7.74 -15.84 -0.09
N LEU A 28 -8.20 -14.63 0.20
CA LEU A 28 -9.29 -13.97 -0.53
C LEU A 28 -8.70 -12.94 -1.48
N VAL A 29 -9.17 -12.93 -2.72
CA VAL A 29 -8.75 -11.96 -3.73
C VAL A 29 -9.96 -11.10 -4.07
N GLY A 30 -9.86 -9.79 -3.83
CA GLY A 30 -10.86 -8.80 -4.25
C GLY A 30 -10.34 -7.99 -5.44
N TYR A 31 -11.24 -7.56 -6.32
CA TYR A 31 -10.88 -6.80 -7.52
C TYR A 31 -11.74 -5.54 -7.65
N GLY A 32 -11.10 -4.37 -7.65
CA GLY A 32 -11.75 -3.08 -7.90
C GLY A 32 -12.82 -2.65 -6.89
N THR A 33 -12.86 -3.27 -5.71
CA THR A 33 -13.88 -3.06 -4.67
C THR A 33 -13.28 -2.38 -3.44
N ASP A 34 -13.29 -1.05 -3.39
CA ASP A 34 -12.79 -0.29 -2.24
C ASP A 34 -13.49 -0.64 -0.92
N GLU A 35 -14.79 -0.93 -0.98
CA GLU A 35 -15.57 -1.30 0.20
C GLU A 35 -15.08 -2.61 0.84
N GLU A 36 -14.68 -3.59 0.02
CA GLU A 36 -14.09 -4.83 0.51
C GLU A 36 -12.71 -4.59 1.12
N LEU A 37 -11.88 -3.75 0.48
CA LEU A 37 -10.60 -3.35 1.04
C LEU A 37 -10.77 -2.74 2.44
N THR A 38 -11.68 -1.77 2.60
CA THR A 38 -11.99 -1.16 3.90
C THR A 38 -12.47 -2.18 4.92
N ARG A 39 -13.35 -3.11 4.52
CA ARG A 39 -13.84 -4.18 5.38
C ARG A 39 -12.71 -5.07 5.92
N PHE A 40 -11.78 -5.50 5.06
CA PHE A 40 -10.67 -6.35 5.49
C PHE A 40 -9.58 -5.56 6.23
N ALA A 41 -9.34 -4.30 5.85
CA ALA A 41 -8.43 -3.39 6.56
C ALA A 41 -8.85 -3.15 8.02
N THR A 42 -10.14 -3.24 8.34
CA THR A 42 -10.66 -3.05 9.71
C THR A 42 -10.75 -4.34 10.54
N ASP A 43 -10.67 -5.54 9.96
CA ASP A 43 -10.66 -6.81 10.70
C ASP A 43 -9.23 -7.27 10.99
N PRO A 44 -8.72 -7.14 12.23
CA PRO A 44 -7.31 -7.38 12.57
C PRO A 44 -6.85 -8.84 12.35
N ARG A 45 -7.78 -9.77 12.10
CA ARG A 45 -7.47 -11.19 11.86
C ARG A 45 -7.03 -11.50 10.43
N TRP A 46 -6.96 -10.49 9.56
CA TRP A 46 -6.51 -10.64 8.18
C TRP A 46 -5.17 -9.97 7.96
N ALA A 47 -4.24 -10.60 7.25
CA ALA A 47 -3.22 -9.85 6.51
C ALA A 47 -3.90 -9.14 5.32
N VAL A 48 -3.45 -7.94 4.99
CA VAL A 48 -4.04 -7.13 3.90
C VAL A 48 -2.93 -6.67 2.98
N HIS A 49 -2.89 -7.27 1.79
CA HIS A 49 -1.96 -6.95 0.73
C HIS A 49 -2.67 -6.14 -0.36
N VAL A 50 -1.96 -5.15 -0.86
CA VAL A 50 -2.40 -4.18 -1.87
C VAL A 50 -1.26 -4.02 -2.89
N PRO A 51 -0.84 -5.11 -3.57
CA PRO A 51 0.24 -5.06 -4.55
C PRO A 51 -0.04 -4.02 -5.64
N GLY A 52 1.00 -3.31 -6.07
CA GLY A 52 0.91 -2.28 -7.10
C GLY A 52 1.24 -2.77 -8.51
N HIS A 53 1.72 -4.01 -8.66
CA HIS A 53 2.14 -4.58 -9.95
C HIS A 53 1.74 -6.06 -10.10
N PRO A 54 1.48 -6.60 -11.32
CA PRO A 54 1.08 -7.99 -11.51
C PRO A 54 2.06 -9.02 -10.93
N VAL A 55 3.37 -8.75 -11.02
CA VAL A 55 4.40 -9.61 -10.42
C VAL A 55 4.27 -9.65 -8.89
N GLU A 56 3.92 -8.54 -8.26
CA GLU A 56 3.72 -8.46 -6.81
C GLU A 56 2.43 -9.17 -6.38
N VAL A 57 1.37 -9.11 -7.20
CA VAL A 57 0.13 -9.90 -6.98
C VAL A 57 0.46 -11.39 -6.86
N ARG A 58 1.23 -11.91 -7.83
CA ARG A 58 1.66 -13.31 -7.81
C ARG A 58 2.45 -13.63 -6.54
N ARG A 59 3.44 -12.80 -6.20
CA ARG A 59 4.27 -12.97 -4.99
C ARG A 59 3.44 -12.95 -3.70
N ALA A 60 2.49 -12.03 -3.57
CA ALA A 60 1.64 -11.88 -2.39
C ALA A 60 0.78 -13.13 -2.17
N ILE A 61 0.11 -13.62 -3.21
CA ILE A 61 -0.72 -14.81 -3.13
C ILE A 61 0.12 -16.05 -2.79
N GLU A 62 1.22 -16.27 -3.50
CA GLU A 62 2.09 -17.42 -3.24
C GLU A 62 2.67 -17.39 -1.82
N HIS A 63 3.06 -16.21 -1.33
CA HIS A 63 3.61 -16.03 0.01
C HIS A 63 2.56 -16.34 1.08
N ALA A 64 1.37 -15.77 0.96
CA ALA A 64 0.26 -16.02 1.88
C ALA A 64 -0.10 -17.52 1.93
N VAL A 65 -0.14 -18.19 0.77
CA VAL A 65 -0.38 -19.64 0.69
C VAL A 65 0.75 -20.43 1.38
N ARG A 66 2.01 -20.10 1.10
CA ARG A 66 3.17 -20.79 1.71
C ARG A 66 3.19 -20.64 3.23
N ARG A 67 2.78 -19.48 3.75
CA ARG A 67 2.80 -19.16 5.19
C ARG A 67 1.56 -19.60 5.94
N GLY A 68 0.55 -20.14 5.26
CA GLY A 68 -0.69 -20.53 5.94
C GLY A 68 -1.51 -19.34 6.41
N GLU A 69 -1.35 -18.18 5.78
CA GLU A 69 -1.94 -16.92 6.24
C GLU A 69 -3.44 -16.86 5.97
N ARG A 70 -4.12 -16.05 6.78
CA ARG A 70 -5.45 -15.55 6.49
C ARG A 70 -5.30 -14.17 5.88
N ALA A 71 -5.27 -14.10 4.55
CA ALA A 71 -4.88 -12.91 3.80
C ALA A 71 -5.98 -12.45 2.83
N TYR A 72 -6.18 -11.14 2.75
CA TYR A 72 -6.93 -10.50 1.68
C TYR A 72 -5.93 -9.80 0.75
N VAL A 73 -5.98 -10.13 -0.55
CA VAL A 73 -5.18 -9.48 -1.59
C VAL A 73 -6.12 -8.63 -2.44
N HIS A 74 -5.96 -7.32 -2.34
CA HIS A 74 -6.67 -6.36 -3.16
C HIS A 74 -5.96 -6.18 -4.50
N VAL A 75 -6.66 -6.43 -5.59
CA VAL A 75 -6.18 -6.28 -6.95
C VAL A 75 -6.81 -5.02 -7.54
N ALA A 76 -5.99 -3.99 -7.71
CA ALA A 76 -6.42 -2.73 -8.32
C ALA A 76 -6.65 -2.91 -9.84
N GLY A 77 -7.48 -2.02 -10.42
CA GLY A 77 -7.66 -1.93 -11.88
C GLY A 77 -6.49 -1.27 -12.62
N ASP A 78 -5.65 -0.55 -11.87
CA ASP A 78 -4.42 0.10 -12.33
C ASP A 78 -3.18 -0.63 -11.83
N SER A 79 -2.03 -0.33 -12.44
CA SER A 79 -0.73 -0.90 -12.11
C SER A 79 0.35 0.16 -12.23
N ASN A 80 1.35 0.08 -11.35
CA ASN A 80 2.63 0.74 -11.54
C ASN A 80 3.35 0.16 -12.77
N ALA A 81 4.30 0.89 -13.35
CA ALA A 81 5.06 0.47 -14.52
C ALA A 81 6.08 -0.64 -14.21
N GLU A 82 6.66 -0.62 -13.01
CA GLU A 82 7.72 -1.55 -12.59
C GLU A 82 7.34 -2.22 -11.26
N PRO A 83 7.67 -3.52 -11.08
CA PRO A 83 7.50 -4.18 -9.81
C PRO A 83 8.52 -3.71 -8.79
N ARG A 84 8.11 -3.73 -7.52
CA ARG A 84 8.95 -3.48 -6.36
C ARG A 84 9.37 -4.79 -5.68
N GLY A 85 10.48 -4.71 -4.96
CA GLY A 85 11.12 -5.89 -4.36
C GLY A 85 10.51 -6.29 -3.04
N VAL A 86 9.87 -5.34 -2.36
CA VAL A 86 9.32 -5.51 -1.01
C VAL A 86 8.02 -6.32 -1.00
N THR A 87 7.99 -7.39 -0.21
CA THR A 87 6.75 -8.16 0.07
C THR A 87 6.10 -7.73 1.38
N GLU A 88 6.91 -7.27 2.34
CA GLU A 88 6.50 -6.76 3.65
C GLU A 88 7.45 -5.62 4.01
N GLY A 89 6.93 -4.57 4.65
CA GLY A 89 7.74 -3.38 4.95
C GLY A 89 7.52 -2.22 3.99
N PHE A 90 8.12 -1.08 4.32
CA PHE A 90 8.33 0.01 3.37
C PHE A 90 9.63 -0.18 2.58
N GLU A 91 9.57 0.04 1.27
CA GLU A 91 10.73 0.26 0.40
C GLU A 91 10.97 1.76 0.25
N LEU A 92 12.20 2.23 0.49
CA LEU A 92 12.60 3.60 0.18
C LEU A 92 12.81 3.74 -1.34
N VAL A 93 11.94 4.50 -1.99
CA VAL A 93 11.97 4.71 -3.45
C VAL A 93 12.70 5.99 -3.83
N ARG A 94 12.60 7.02 -2.99
CA ARG A 94 13.28 8.30 -3.18
C ARG A 94 13.62 8.92 -1.83
N GLU A 95 14.82 9.45 -1.68
CA GLU A 95 15.26 10.21 -0.51
C GLU A 95 14.84 11.69 -0.63
N GLY A 96 14.63 12.34 0.52
CA GLY A 96 14.37 13.77 0.65
C GLY A 96 14.15 14.14 2.12
N LEU A 97 14.17 15.43 2.46
CA LEU A 97 14.16 15.89 3.87
C LEU A 97 12.91 16.69 4.27
N ASP A 98 12.17 17.24 3.33
CA ASP A 98 11.01 18.12 3.59
C ASP A 98 9.74 17.37 4.05
N GLY A 99 9.82 16.06 4.29
CA GLY A 99 8.72 15.22 4.76
C GLY A 99 8.70 13.85 4.12
N VAL A 100 7.66 13.07 4.45
CA VAL A 100 7.51 11.67 4.03
C VAL A 100 6.20 11.46 3.29
N VAL A 101 6.26 10.83 2.12
CA VAL A 101 5.10 10.34 1.37
C VAL A 101 5.12 8.82 1.38
N ALA A 102 4.11 8.20 1.99
CA ALA A 102 3.88 6.77 1.94
C ALA A 102 2.88 6.44 0.82
N ALA A 103 3.38 5.89 -0.28
CA ALA A 103 2.57 5.41 -1.40
C ALA A 103 2.27 3.91 -1.24
N VAL A 104 1.00 3.55 -1.37
CA VAL A 104 0.52 2.19 -1.12
C VAL A 104 -0.05 1.58 -2.41
N GLY A 105 0.49 0.44 -2.82
CA GLY A 105 0.02 -0.31 -3.98
C GLY A 105 0.13 0.45 -5.31
N ALA A 106 -0.94 0.48 -6.09
CA ALA A 106 -0.94 1.10 -7.42
C ALA A 106 -0.84 2.64 -7.39
N THR A 107 -0.72 3.27 -6.23
CA THR A 107 -0.59 4.74 -6.11
C THR A 107 0.84 5.25 -6.30
N LEU A 108 1.85 4.36 -6.33
CA LEU A 108 3.27 4.76 -6.38
C LEU A 108 3.59 5.62 -7.59
N ASP A 109 3.25 5.16 -8.79
CA ASP A 109 3.56 5.85 -10.03
C ASP A 109 2.93 7.27 -10.09
N PRO A 110 1.63 7.43 -9.80
CA PRO A 110 1.02 8.75 -9.64
C PRO A 110 1.71 9.63 -8.58
N VAL A 111 2.11 9.06 -7.44
CA VAL A 111 2.84 9.79 -6.38
C VAL A 111 4.17 10.29 -6.90
N LEU A 112 4.96 9.44 -7.56
CA LEU A 112 6.26 9.82 -8.10
C LEU A 112 6.16 10.97 -9.10
N ARG A 113 5.12 10.97 -9.95
CA ARG A 113 4.83 12.06 -10.90
C ARG A 113 4.36 13.33 -10.19
N ALA A 114 3.40 13.22 -9.27
CA ALA A 114 2.82 14.37 -8.57
C ALA A 114 3.81 15.11 -7.66
N THR A 115 4.79 14.37 -7.13
CA THR A 115 5.82 14.88 -6.21
C THR A 115 7.17 15.12 -6.90
N ALA A 116 7.21 15.07 -8.24
CA ALA A 116 8.43 15.36 -9.00
C ALA A 116 8.93 16.78 -8.68
N GLY A 117 10.23 16.88 -8.33
CA GLY A 117 10.89 18.13 -7.99
C GLY A 117 10.62 18.64 -6.57
N LEU A 118 9.95 17.86 -5.70
CA LEU A 118 9.84 18.13 -4.27
C LEU A 118 10.88 17.30 -3.51
N ASP A 119 11.47 17.86 -2.46
CA ASP A 119 12.48 17.17 -1.63
C ASP A 119 11.82 16.26 -0.58
N LEU A 120 11.01 15.31 -1.03
CA LEU A 120 10.26 14.41 -0.16
C LEU A 120 10.84 12.99 -0.22
N THR A 121 10.97 12.38 0.95
CA THR A 121 11.15 10.94 1.06
C THR A 121 9.89 10.24 0.55
N VAL A 122 10.03 9.31 -0.39
CA VAL A 122 8.93 8.46 -0.88
C VAL A 122 9.17 7.03 -0.44
N LEU A 123 8.26 6.54 0.39
CA LEU A 123 8.17 5.15 0.80
C LEU A 123 7.11 4.43 -0.01
N TYR A 124 7.36 3.18 -0.35
CA TYR A 124 6.41 2.31 -1.02
C TYR A 124 6.04 1.11 -0.14
N ALA A 125 4.75 0.78 -0.05
CA ALA A 125 4.29 -0.47 0.55
C ALA A 125 3.30 -1.21 -0.35
N ALA A 126 3.49 -2.52 -0.47
CA ALA A 126 2.53 -3.45 -1.08
C ALA A 126 1.57 -4.08 -0.05
N THR A 127 1.64 -3.66 1.21
CA THR A 127 0.94 -4.28 2.35
C THR A 127 0.43 -3.19 3.30
N VAL A 128 -0.86 -3.25 3.66
CA VAL A 128 -1.48 -2.40 4.69
C VAL A 128 -1.30 -3.02 6.07
N ARG A 129 -1.41 -4.36 6.17
CA ARG A 129 -1.21 -5.10 7.41
C ARG A 129 -0.47 -6.42 7.16
N PRO A 130 0.65 -6.69 7.85
CA PRO A 130 1.28 -5.88 8.91
C PRO A 130 1.79 -4.53 8.41
N PHE A 131 1.65 -3.50 9.24
CA PHE A 131 2.12 -2.14 8.95
C PHE A 131 3.57 -1.99 9.42
N ASP A 132 4.41 -1.33 8.63
CA ASP A 132 5.82 -1.12 8.97
C ASP A 132 6.04 0.14 9.80
N GLU A 133 5.75 0.00 11.08
CA GLU A 133 5.91 1.06 12.08
C GLU A 133 7.37 1.53 12.17
N VAL A 134 8.33 0.61 12.07
CA VAL A 134 9.76 0.92 12.19
C VAL A 134 10.24 1.71 10.97
N GLY A 135 9.88 1.27 9.77
CA GLY A 135 10.20 1.96 8.53
C GLY A 135 9.61 3.37 8.49
N LEU A 136 8.33 3.52 8.83
CA LEU A 136 7.70 4.84 8.89
C LEU A 136 8.38 5.75 9.92
N ARG A 137 8.55 5.28 11.16
CA ARG A 137 9.16 6.09 12.22
C ARG A 137 10.58 6.51 11.86
N THR A 138 11.35 5.61 11.25
CA THR A 138 12.73 5.89 10.84
C THR A 138 12.77 7.02 9.79
N ALA A 139 11.92 6.94 8.76
CA ALA A 139 11.86 7.97 7.73
C ALA A 139 11.40 9.32 8.31
N VAL A 140 10.37 9.34 9.17
CA VAL A 140 9.85 10.57 9.75
C VAL A 140 10.86 11.24 10.68
N LEU A 141 11.63 10.47 11.45
CA LEU A 141 12.68 11.02 12.32
C LEU A 141 13.93 11.47 11.56
N ALA A 142 14.11 11.04 10.31
CA ALA A 142 15.19 11.46 9.44
C ALA A 142 14.85 12.74 8.63
N ALA A 143 13.57 13.08 8.51
CA ALA A 143 13.11 14.30 7.84
C ALA A 143 13.25 15.54 8.74
N ASP A 144 13.42 16.71 8.12
CA ASP A 144 13.44 18.01 8.79
C ASP A 144 12.06 18.38 9.34
N HIS A 145 11.00 17.90 8.67
CA HIS A 145 9.61 18.10 9.06
C HIS A 145 8.89 16.75 9.22
N ALA A 146 8.20 16.58 10.35
CA ALA A 146 7.35 15.41 10.61
C ALA A 146 5.98 15.52 9.89
N ASP A 147 6.02 15.89 8.61
CA ASP A 147 4.89 15.97 7.71
C ASP A 147 4.75 14.64 6.96
N VAL A 148 3.63 13.95 7.18
CA VAL A 148 3.36 12.64 6.58
C VAL A 148 2.19 12.77 5.60
N VAL A 149 2.44 12.41 4.34
CA VAL A 149 1.41 12.23 3.34
C VAL A 149 1.20 10.73 3.12
N LEU A 150 -0.01 10.24 3.34
CA LEU A 150 -0.40 8.86 3.12
C LEU A 150 -1.29 8.78 1.88
N VAL A 151 -0.87 8.03 0.87
CA VAL A 151 -1.61 7.91 -0.41
C VAL A 151 -1.98 6.45 -0.67
N GLU A 152 -3.25 6.14 -0.49
CA GLU A 152 -3.79 4.78 -0.48
C GLU A 152 -4.82 4.55 -1.59
N PRO A 153 -5.00 3.30 -2.05
CA PRO A 153 -6.10 2.96 -2.95
C PRO A 153 -7.45 3.13 -2.24
N GLY A 154 -8.44 3.61 -2.98
CA GLY A 154 -9.81 3.76 -2.48
C GLY A 154 -9.99 4.89 -1.47
N GLN A 155 -10.63 4.61 -0.33
CA GLN A 155 -10.95 5.64 0.65
C GLN A 155 -9.70 6.16 1.38
N PRO A 156 -9.51 7.49 1.49
CA PRO A 156 -8.38 8.05 2.22
C PRO A 156 -8.35 7.61 3.69
N GLY A 157 -7.16 7.23 4.18
CA GLY A 157 -6.90 7.04 5.60
C GLY A 157 -7.09 5.61 6.13
N LEU A 158 -7.04 4.61 5.26
CA LEU A 158 -7.06 3.18 5.64
C LEU A 158 -5.97 2.86 6.67
N SER A 159 -4.77 3.41 6.51
CA SER A 159 -3.64 3.21 7.43
C SER A 159 -3.40 4.39 8.38
N ALA A 160 -4.29 5.39 8.42
CA ALA A 160 -4.10 6.58 9.25
C ALA A 160 -3.96 6.25 10.75
N ARG A 161 -4.69 5.24 11.23
CA ARG A 161 -4.57 4.76 12.63
C ARG A 161 -3.16 4.24 12.93
N HIS A 162 -2.55 3.53 11.98
CA HIS A 162 -1.22 2.95 12.15
C HIS A 162 -0.16 4.05 12.18
N VAL A 163 -0.31 5.08 11.35
CA VAL A 163 0.54 6.29 11.41
C VAL A 163 0.44 6.96 12.77
N ALA A 164 -0.78 7.22 13.25
CA ALA A 164 -1.02 7.90 14.52
C ALA A 164 -0.47 7.10 15.72
N GLU A 165 -0.65 5.78 15.73
CA GLU A 165 -0.09 4.89 16.75
C GLU A 165 1.45 4.86 16.71
N THR A 166 2.03 4.74 15.50
CA THR A 166 3.50 4.71 15.29
C THR A 166 4.16 6.00 15.79
N LEU A 167 3.52 7.13 15.53
CA LEU A 167 4.07 8.47 15.77
C LEU A 167 3.47 9.15 17.00
N VAL A 168 2.89 8.39 17.94
CA VAL A 168 2.21 8.91 19.14
C VAL A 168 3.08 9.86 19.99
N HIS A 169 4.41 9.72 19.91
CA HIS A 169 5.38 10.55 20.63
C HIS A 169 6.07 11.60 19.76
N VAL A 170 5.67 11.74 18.48
CA VAL A 170 6.20 12.70 17.53
C VAL A 170 5.08 13.68 17.19
N PRO A 171 5.24 14.99 17.44
CA PRO A 171 4.31 16.00 16.92
C PRO A 171 4.38 15.98 15.39
N HIS A 172 3.39 15.36 14.75
CA HIS A 172 3.35 15.15 13.31
C HIS A 172 2.06 15.71 12.73
N ARG A 173 2.10 16.09 11.45
CA ARG A 173 0.91 16.37 10.64
C ARG A 173 0.69 15.20 9.70
N LEU A 174 -0.58 14.86 9.46
CA LEU A 174 -0.96 13.78 8.55
C LEU A 174 -1.94 14.29 7.51
N LEU A 175 -1.58 14.14 6.23
CA LEU A 175 -2.49 14.29 5.10
C LEU A 175 -2.79 12.90 4.52
N ALA A 176 -4.04 12.45 4.64
CA ALA A 176 -4.49 11.21 4.02
C ALA A 176 -5.18 11.50 2.68
N LEU A 177 -4.73 10.85 1.62
CA LEU A 177 -5.22 10.97 0.25
C LEU A 177 -5.58 9.60 -0.31
N GLY A 178 -6.52 9.60 -1.25
CA GLY A 178 -7.05 8.41 -1.93
C GLY A 178 -8.05 8.81 -3.00
N GLY A 179 -8.60 7.83 -3.70
CA GLY A 179 -9.61 8.01 -4.75
C GLY A 179 -10.01 6.67 -5.37
N ALA A 180 -11.31 6.50 -5.64
CA ALA A 180 -11.87 5.26 -6.18
C ALA A 180 -11.45 4.97 -7.64
N ASP A 181 -11.11 6.01 -8.40
CA ASP A 181 -10.72 5.92 -9.82
C ASP A 181 -9.20 6.19 -10.04
N GLY A 182 -8.39 6.00 -8.99
CA GLY A 182 -7.00 6.42 -8.96
C GLY A 182 -6.84 7.92 -8.65
N PRO A 183 -5.68 8.36 -8.14
CA PRO A 183 -5.48 9.75 -7.78
C PRO A 183 -5.36 10.63 -9.04
N ASP A 184 -6.20 11.65 -9.17
CA ASP A 184 -5.96 12.77 -10.10
C ASP A 184 -4.60 13.40 -9.75
N GLU A 185 -3.62 13.19 -10.62
CA GLU A 185 -2.23 13.61 -10.39
C GLU A 185 -2.11 15.11 -10.15
N ALA A 186 -2.92 15.93 -10.81
CA ALA A 186 -2.91 17.37 -10.64
C ALA A 186 -3.51 17.78 -9.28
N ALA A 187 -4.58 17.10 -8.85
CA ALA A 187 -5.16 17.29 -7.53
C ALA A 187 -4.21 16.81 -6.42
N LEU A 188 -3.61 15.64 -6.58
CA LEU A 188 -2.59 15.08 -5.68
C LEU A 188 -1.41 16.05 -5.53
N ALA A 189 -0.84 16.52 -6.64
CA ALA A 189 0.30 17.43 -6.62
C ALA A 189 -0.06 18.78 -5.96
N ARG A 190 -1.30 19.24 -6.10
CA ARG A 190 -1.77 20.47 -5.44
C ARG A 190 -1.94 20.27 -3.94
N ALA A 191 -2.61 19.19 -3.53
CA ALA A 191 -2.83 18.85 -2.13
C ALA A 191 -1.52 18.69 -1.36
N VAL A 192 -0.53 18.00 -1.94
CA VAL A 192 0.80 17.83 -1.33
C VAL A 192 1.49 19.19 -1.17
N ARG A 193 1.53 20.03 -2.22
CA ARG A 193 2.18 21.35 -2.12
C ARG A 193 1.49 22.28 -1.15
N ASP A 194 0.17 22.23 -1.05
CA ASP A 194 -0.57 23.06 -0.10
C ASP A 194 -0.37 22.60 1.35
N PHE A 195 -0.14 21.31 1.57
CA PHE A 195 0.14 20.75 2.89
C PHE A 195 1.55 21.06 3.39
N LEU A 196 2.55 21.10 2.50
CA LEU A 196 3.94 21.43 2.85
C LEU A 196 4.21 22.93 3.07
N ARG A 197 3.20 23.79 2.89
CA ARG A 197 3.26 25.22 3.22
C ARG A 197 2.91 25.47 4.69
#